data_AF-A0A7V9S6Q5-F1
#
_entry.id   AF-A0A7V9S6Q5-F1
#
_cell.length_a   1.000
_cell.length_b   1.000
_cell.length_c   1.000
_cell.angle_alpha   90.00
_cell.angle_beta   90.00
_cell.angle_gamma   90.00
#
_symmetry.space_group_name_H-M   'P 1'
#
loop_
_entity.id
_entity.type
_entity.pdbx_description
1 polymer ?
#
loop_
_entity_poly.entity_id
_entity_poly.type
_entity_poly.pdbx_seq_one_letter_code
_entity_poly.pdbx_strand_id
1 'polypeptide(L)'
;IFENYSECYHCPGVHPALSKLTPFDSAENDLCEGPFLGGFMPIKQGKSLTMSGNACALPVGDVNAKDSHRVFYYSIFPNMLLSMHPDYIMVHQLWPHAPERTLIVCDWFFHAEAFDRPDFHPDDAIEFWDMTNKQDWHVCELSQQGIASRAYEPGPYSSRESIPSAWDREYLRQMS
;
A
#
# COMPACT_ATOMS: atom_id res chain seq x y z
N ILE A 1 2.17 8.55 6.22
CA ILE A 1 1.28 7.48 5.73
C ILE A 1 1.29 7.42 4.21
N PHE A 2 0.80 8.42 3.47
CA PHE A 2 0.85 8.42 2.00
C PHE A 2 2.24 8.19 1.41
N GLU A 3 3.23 8.95 1.88
CA GLU A 3 4.61 8.81 1.41
C GLU A 3 5.11 7.37 1.63
N ASN A 4 5.02 6.87 2.86
CA ASN A 4 5.41 5.50 3.23
C ASN A 4 4.68 4.41 2.42
N TYR A 5 3.39 4.56 2.12
CA TYR A 5 2.68 3.63 1.22
C TYR A 5 3.20 3.69 -0.22
N SER A 6 3.67 4.85 -0.66
CA SER A 6 4.01 5.13 -2.06
C SER A 6 5.48 4.88 -2.42
N GLU A 7 6.29 4.44 -1.46
CA GLU A 7 7.68 4.03 -1.67
C GLU A 7 7.98 2.71 -0.97
N CYS A 8 9.09 2.06 -1.35
CA CYS A 8 9.48 0.77 -0.77
C CYS A 8 10.93 0.77 -0.25
N TYR A 9 11.57 1.93 -0.12
CA TYR A 9 12.93 2.06 0.37
C TYR A 9 13.08 1.54 1.80
N HIS A 10 12.07 1.72 2.65
CA HIS A 10 12.05 1.19 4.02
C HIS A 10 11.81 -0.34 4.08
N CYS A 11 11.18 -0.93 3.05
CA CYS A 11 10.69 -2.32 3.07
C CYS A 11 11.72 -3.37 3.50
N PRO A 12 12.98 -3.37 3.01
CA PRO A 12 13.97 -4.37 3.39
C PRO A 12 14.29 -4.37 4.89
N GLY A 13 14.19 -3.23 5.56
CA GLY A 13 14.45 -3.08 7.00
C GLY A 13 13.22 -3.29 7.88
N VAL A 14 12.03 -3.03 7.34
CA VAL A 14 10.78 -2.93 8.12
C VAL A 14 9.88 -4.15 7.92
N HIS A 15 9.82 -4.72 6.71
CA HIS A 15 8.91 -5.81 6.34
C HIS A 15 9.64 -7.07 5.85
N PRO A 16 10.20 -7.90 6.75
CA PRO A 16 10.85 -9.15 6.37
C PRO A 16 9.93 -10.16 5.67
N ALA A 17 8.62 -10.11 5.92
CA ALA A 17 7.64 -10.98 5.28
C ALA A 17 7.32 -10.50 3.85
N LEU A 18 6.96 -9.22 3.69
CA LEU A 18 6.66 -8.62 2.39
C LEU A 18 7.86 -8.66 1.44
N SER A 19 9.06 -8.33 1.93
CA SER A 19 10.28 -8.30 1.10
C SER A 19 10.66 -9.65 0.48
N LYS A 20 10.13 -10.78 1.00
CA LYS A 20 10.32 -12.11 0.39
C LYS A 20 9.44 -12.31 -0.85
N LEU A 21 8.26 -11.70 -0.86
CA LEU A 21 7.24 -11.90 -1.90
C LEU A 21 7.38 -10.86 -3.03
N THR A 22 7.69 -9.62 -2.66
CA THR A 22 7.78 -8.47 -3.57
C THR A 22 9.09 -7.71 -3.35
N PRO A 23 10.06 -7.78 -4.28
CA PRO A 23 11.29 -7.01 -4.19
C PRO A 23 11.00 -5.51 -4.23
N PHE A 24 11.62 -4.76 -3.31
CA PHE A 24 11.42 -3.31 -3.13
C PHE A 24 11.79 -2.46 -4.36
N ASP A 25 12.57 -3.00 -5.28
CA ASP A 25 13.06 -2.34 -6.49
C ASP A 25 12.28 -2.70 -7.76
N SER A 26 11.18 -3.45 -7.62
CA SER A 26 10.41 -4.00 -8.74
C SER A 26 9.12 -3.25 -9.07
N ALA A 27 8.84 -2.14 -8.37
CA ALA A 27 7.68 -1.31 -8.62
C ALA A 27 7.78 -0.57 -9.97
N GLU A 28 6.68 -0.57 -10.72
CA GLU A 28 6.49 0.25 -11.91
C GLU A 28 5.32 1.20 -11.67
N ASN A 29 5.49 2.48 -12.00
CA ASN A 29 4.45 3.50 -11.88
C ASN A 29 3.87 3.81 -13.26
N ASP A 30 2.55 3.76 -13.40
CA ASP A 30 1.83 4.13 -14.61
C ASP A 30 1.01 5.43 -14.46
N LEU A 31 0.74 5.85 -13.22
CA LEU A 31 0.14 7.14 -12.88
C LEU A 31 1.11 7.95 -12.02
N CYS A 32 1.65 9.04 -12.57
CA CYS A 32 2.75 9.78 -11.95
C CYS A 32 2.43 11.27 -11.65
N GLU A 33 1.25 11.75 -12.04
CA GLU A 33 0.84 13.13 -11.85
C GLU A 33 -0.67 13.25 -11.57
N GLY A 34 -1.05 14.29 -10.83
CA GLY A 34 -2.44 14.58 -10.52
C GLY A 34 -2.98 13.82 -9.30
N PRO A 35 -4.31 13.69 -9.16
CA PRO A 35 -4.95 13.16 -7.95
C PRO A 35 -4.94 11.63 -7.85
N PHE A 36 -4.44 10.92 -8.87
CA PHE A 36 -4.30 9.47 -8.88
C PHE A 36 -2.84 9.14 -9.18
N LEU A 37 -2.19 8.40 -8.27
CA LEU A 37 -0.77 8.11 -8.36
C LEU A 37 -0.50 6.64 -8.05
N GLY A 38 0.48 6.03 -8.70
CA GLY A 38 0.94 4.67 -8.42
C GLY A 38 1.10 3.80 -9.66
N GLY A 39 0.97 2.50 -9.45
CA GLY A 39 1.14 1.49 -10.50
C GLY A 39 1.13 0.08 -9.93
N PHE A 40 2.04 -0.80 -10.36
CA PHE A 40 2.04 -2.20 -9.96
C PHE A 40 3.39 -2.71 -9.47
N MET A 41 3.33 -3.78 -8.67
CA MET A 41 4.47 -4.60 -8.29
C MET A 41 4.21 -6.05 -8.66
N PRO A 42 5.21 -6.76 -9.24
CA PRO A 42 5.09 -8.18 -9.50
C PRO A 42 5.19 -9.01 -8.21
N ILE A 43 4.33 -10.00 -8.08
CA ILE A 43 4.43 -11.07 -7.08
C ILE A 43 5.49 -12.05 -7.59
N LYS A 44 6.67 -12.09 -6.95
CA LYS A 44 7.79 -12.94 -7.39
C LYS A 44 7.74 -14.35 -6.80
N GLN A 45 7.14 -14.49 -5.62
CA GLN A 45 6.97 -15.77 -4.94
C GLN A 45 5.54 -15.89 -4.42
N GLY A 46 4.97 -17.09 -4.55
CA GLY A 46 3.58 -17.33 -4.20
C GLY A 46 2.60 -16.93 -5.31
N LYS A 47 1.31 -17.02 -4.98
CA LYS A 47 0.15 -16.70 -5.82
C LYS A 47 -0.57 -15.44 -5.35
N SER A 48 -0.36 -15.02 -4.11
CA SER A 48 -0.92 -13.79 -3.53
C SER A 48 -0.03 -13.29 -2.39
N LEU A 49 -0.35 -12.11 -1.86
CA LEU A 49 0.28 -11.58 -0.64
C LEU A 49 -0.56 -11.98 0.56
N THR A 50 -0.23 -13.13 1.12
CA THR A 50 -0.91 -13.77 2.24
C THR A 50 0.14 -14.41 3.14
N MET A 51 -0.22 -14.82 4.35
CA MET A 51 0.72 -15.52 5.25
C MET A 51 1.22 -16.83 4.63
N SER A 52 0.35 -17.56 3.93
CA SER A 52 0.71 -18.81 3.24
C SER A 52 1.38 -18.60 1.88
N GLY A 53 1.25 -17.41 1.29
CA GLY A 53 1.63 -17.12 -0.08
C GLY A 53 0.71 -17.75 -1.13
N ASN A 54 -0.39 -18.41 -0.76
CA ASN A 54 -1.40 -18.90 -1.69
C ASN A 54 -2.51 -17.85 -1.89
N ALA A 55 -3.28 -18.01 -2.96
CA ALA A 55 -4.54 -17.27 -3.09
C ALA A 55 -5.50 -17.73 -1.98
N CYS A 56 -6.21 -16.77 -1.39
CA CYS A 56 -7.11 -16.98 -0.25
C CYS A 56 -8.59 -16.87 -0.63
N ALA A 57 -8.90 -16.48 -1.86
CA ALA A 57 -10.25 -16.33 -2.39
C ALA A 57 -10.28 -16.52 -3.91
N LEU A 58 -11.49 -16.43 -4.49
CA LEU A 58 -11.66 -16.35 -5.94
C LEU A 58 -11.06 -15.04 -6.50
N PRO A 59 -10.65 -15.02 -7.78
CA PRO A 59 -10.27 -13.78 -8.43
C PRO A 59 -11.37 -12.72 -8.30
N VAL A 60 -10.98 -11.46 -8.06
CA VAL A 60 -11.90 -10.33 -7.88
C VAL A 60 -12.68 -9.94 -9.14
N GLY A 61 -12.35 -10.55 -10.27
CA GLY A 61 -13.01 -10.40 -11.56
C GLY A 61 -12.25 -11.14 -12.64
N ASP A 62 -12.43 -10.73 -13.89
CA ASP A 62 -11.72 -11.27 -15.05
C ASP A 62 -10.26 -10.78 -15.11
N VAL A 63 -9.45 -11.23 -14.15
CA VAL A 63 -8.02 -10.90 -14.07
C VAL A 63 -7.26 -11.69 -15.14
N ASN A 64 -6.65 -11.00 -16.09
CA ASN A 64 -5.89 -11.64 -17.15
C ASN A 64 -4.62 -12.34 -16.60
N ALA A 65 -4.03 -13.24 -17.40
CA ALA A 65 -2.87 -14.02 -16.98
C ALA A 65 -1.66 -13.15 -16.58
N LYS A 66 -1.46 -11.98 -17.19
CA LYS A 66 -0.35 -11.08 -16.87
C LYS A 66 -0.55 -10.42 -15.50
N ASP A 67 -1.78 -10.01 -15.20
CA ASP A 67 -2.11 -9.30 -13.96
C ASP A 67 -2.39 -10.24 -12.78
N SER A 68 -2.58 -11.54 -13.04
CA SER A 68 -2.69 -12.59 -12.00
C SER A 68 -1.44 -12.74 -11.11
N HIS A 69 -0.32 -12.11 -11.47
CA HIS A 69 0.93 -12.09 -10.71
C HIS A 69 1.36 -10.66 -10.36
N ARG A 70 0.41 -9.74 -10.23
CA ARG A 70 0.66 -8.34 -9.89
C ARG A 70 -0.24 -7.90 -8.75
N VAL A 71 0.29 -6.98 -7.95
CA VAL A 71 -0.52 -6.15 -7.06
C VAL A 71 -0.42 -4.72 -7.57
N PHE A 72 -1.56 -4.06 -7.68
CA PHE A 72 -1.61 -2.65 -8.06
C PHE A 72 -1.77 -1.79 -6.81
N TYR A 73 -0.93 -0.79 -6.65
CA TYR A 73 -0.96 0.14 -5.52
C TYR A 73 -1.22 1.54 -6.06
N TYR A 74 -2.36 2.12 -5.69
CA TYR A 74 -2.73 3.48 -6.05
C TYR A 74 -3.05 4.33 -4.82
N SER A 75 -2.52 5.55 -4.81
CA SER A 75 -2.93 6.62 -3.91
C SER A 75 -3.95 7.48 -4.64
N ILE A 76 -5.12 7.65 -4.03
CA ILE A 76 -6.25 8.42 -4.55
C ILE A 76 -6.48 9.60 -3.61
N PHE A 77 -6.17 10.79 -4.10
CA PHE A 77 -6.32 12.03 -3.35
C PHE A 77 -7.80 12.29 -3.00
N PRO A 78 -8.13 12.74 -1.77
CA PRO A 78 -7.21 13.18 -0.71
C PRO A 78 -6.87 12.10 0.32
N ASN A 79 -7.59 10.99 0.37
CA ASN A 79 -7.65 10.19 1.59
C ASN A 79 -7.78 8.68 1.39
N MET A 80 -7.51 8.15 0.20
CA MET A 80 -7.69 6.73 -0.09
C MET A 80 -6.42 6.09 -0.64
N LEU A 81 -6.08 4.91 -0.13
CA LEU A 81 -5.09 4.00 -0.70
C LEU A 81 -5.82 2.76 -1.19
N LEU A 82 -5.50 2.33 -2.41
CA LEU A 82 -6.13 1.22 -3.10
C LEU A 82 -5.07 0.20 -3.49
N SER A 83 -5.13 -0.99 -2.88
CA SER A 83 -4.27 -2.12 -3.20
C SER A 83 -5.09 -3.23 -3.84
N MET A 84 -4.91 -3.47 -5.13
CA MET A 84 -5.66 -4.46 -5.89
C MET A 84 -4.82 -5.71 -6.10
N HIS A 85 -5.18 -6.78 -5.40
CA HIS A 85 -4.58 -8.10 -5.57
C HIS A 85 -5.42 -8.94 -6.55
N PRO A 86 -4.88 -10.04 -7.07
CA PRO A 86 -5.64 -10.92 -7.95
C PRO A 86 -6.91 -11.48 -7.31
N ASP A 87 -6.87 -11.77 -6.00
CA ASP A 87 -7.90 -12.50 -5.24
C ASP A 87 -8.63 -11.65 -4.17
N TYR A 88 -8.17 -10.43 -3.89
CA TYR A 88 -8.89 -9.48 -3.03
C TYR A 88 -8.50 -8.01 -3.33
N ILE A 89 -9.33 -7.08 -2.90
CA ILE A 89 -9.00 -5.64 -2.92
C ILE A 89 -8.88 -5.17 -1.47
N MET A 90 -7.80 -4.47 -1.15
CA MET A 90 -7.64 -3.79 0.13
C MET A 90 -7.75 -2.28 -0.10
N VAL A 91 -8.55 -1.61 0.73
CA VAL A 91 -8.71 -0.16 0.72
C VAL A 91 -8.37 0.38 2.09
N HIS A 92 -7.48 1.37 2.14
CA HIS A 92 -7.28 2.18 3.33
C HIS A 92 -7.92 3.55 3.12
N GLN A 93 -8.77 3.96 4.07
CA GLN A 93 -9.29 5.32 4.14
C GLN A 93 -8.67 6.05 5.33
N LEU A 94 -8.04 7.20 5.04
CA LEU A 94 -7.32 8.01 6.01
C LEU A 94 -8.23 9.15 6.49
N TRP A 95 -8.58 9.15 7.76
CA TRP A 95 -9.44 10.14 8.38
C TRP A 95 -8.62 11.00 9.36
N PRO A 96 -8.22 12.22 8.97
CA PRO A 96 -7.45 13.08 9.86
C PRO A 96 -8.32 13.52 11.04
N HIS A 97 -7.84 13.30 12.25
CA HIS A 97 -8.49 13.73 13.50
C HIS A 97 -7.80 14.93 14.13
N ALA A 98 -6.48 15.04 13.94
CA ALA A 98 -5.65 16.16 14.37
C ALA A 98 -4.40 16.22 13.47
N PRO A 99 -3.59 17.30 13.52
CA PRO A 99 -2.36 17.39 12.73
C PRO A 99 -1.39 16.21 12.92
N GLU A 100 -1.40 15.59 14.09
CA GLU A 100 -0.51 14.47 14.45
C GLU A 100 -1.28 13.15 14.65
N ARG A 101 -2.56 13.08 14.24
CA ARG A 101 -3.40 11.90 14.47
C ARG A 101 -4.35 11.63 13.33
N THR A 102 -4.26 10.42 12.76
CA THR A 102 -5.10 9.92 11.68
C THR A 102 -5.70 8.58 12.06
N LEU A 103 -7.00 8.40 11.85
CA LEU A 103 -7.64 7.09 11.88
C LEU A 103 -7.51 6.48 10.49
N ILE A 104 -7.10 5.21 10.43
CA ILE A 104 -7.01 4.47 9.17
C ILE A 104 -8.04 3.34 9.24
N VAL A 105 -9.01 3.38 8.34
CA VAL A 105 -10.00 2.31 8.16
C VAL A 105 -9.49 1.41 7.04
N CYS A 106 -9.34 0.12 7.32
CA CYS A 106 -8.89 -0.87 6.35
C CYS A 106 -10.04 -1.81 6.01
N ASP A 107 -10.43 -1.85 4.74
CA ASP A 107 -11.47 -2.74 4.23
C ASP A 107 -10.86 -3.76 3.26
N TRP A 108 -11.31 -5.01 3.36
CA TRP A 108 -10.98 -6.07 2.40
C TRP A 108 -12.24 -6.48 1.65
N PHE A 109 -12.17 -6.44 0.33
CA PHE A 109 -13.25 -6.84 -0.56
C PHE A 109 -12.86 -8.11 -1.30
N PHE A 110 -13.78 -9.06 -1.32
CA PHE A 110 -13.63 -10.35 -1.97
C PHE A 110 -14.74 -10.55 -2.99
N HIS A 111 -14.53 -11.43 -3.97
CA HIS A 111 -15.58 -11.82 -4.89
C HIS A 111 -16.79 -12.38 -4.12
N ALA A 112 -18.01 -11.99 -4.50
CA ALA A 112 -19.21 -12.35 -3.75
C ALA A 112 -19.41 -13.87 -3.60
N GLU A 113 -19.07 -14.64 -4.64
CA GLU A 113 -19.16 -16.10 -4.62
C GLU A 113 -18.07 -16.79 -3.77
N ALA A 114 -17.04 -16.06 -3.31
CA ALA A 114 -16.00 -16.65 -2.48
C ALA A 114 -16.56 -17.13 -1.13
N PHE A 115 -17.58 -16.44 -0.59
CA PHE A 115 -18.16 -16.73 0.73
C PHE A 115 -18.81 -18.12 0.83
N ASP A 116 -19.20 -18.71 -0.31
CA ASP A 116 -19.81 -20.04 -0.36
C ASP A 116 -18.78 -21.16 -0.61
N ARG A 117 -17.49 -20.81 -0.73
CA ARG A 117 -16.44 -21.76 -1.10
C ARG A 117 -15.65 -22.29 0.09
N PRO A 118 -15.27 -23.58 0.07
CA PRO A 118 -14.51 -24.20 1.17
C PRO A 118 -13.04 -23.75 1.23
N ASP A 119 -12.50 -23.22 0.15
CA ASP A 119 -11.13 -22.69 0.03
C ASP A 119 -11.05 -21.18 0.25
N PHE A 120 -12.12 -20.55 0.74
CA PHE A 120 -12.12 -19.15 1.16
C PHE A 120 -11.51 -19.00 2.55
N HIS A 121 -10.36 -18.35 2.62
CA HIS A 121 -9.56 -18.17 3.83
C HIS A 121 -9.10 -16.70 3.99
N PRO A 122 -10.04 -15.74 4.13
CA PRO A 122 -9.73 -14.31 4.10
C PRO A 122 -8.73 -13.86 5.18
N ASP A 123 -8.71 -14.56 6.32
CA ASP A 123 -7.79 -14.28 7.43
C ASP A 123 -6.31 -14.37 6.98
N ASP A 124 -5.99 -15.19 5.98
CA ASP A 124 -4.62 -15.34 5.45
C ASP A 124 -4.09 -14.02 4.82
N ALA A 125 -4.98 -13.24 4.20
CA ALA A 125 -4.68 -11.91 3.68
C ALA A 125 -4.76 -10.84 4.78
N ILE A 126 -5.77 -10.92 5.65
CA ILE A 126 -6.01 -9.92 6.69
C ILE A 126 -4.87 -9.93 7.71
N GLU A 127 -4.41 -11.09 8.18
CA GLU A 127 -3.31 -11.20 9.14
C GLU A 127 -1.99 -10.68 8.55
N PHE A 128 -1.71 -11.00 7.27
CA PHE A 128 -0.51 -10.53 6.58
C PHE A 128 -0.47 -9.00 6.53
N TRP A 129 -1.58 -8.37 6.15
CA TRP A 129 -1.66 -6.93 6.02
C TRP A 129 -1.83 -6.22 7.36
N ASP A 130 -2.49 -6.79 8.36
CA ASP A 130 -2.53 -6.24 9.72
C ASP A 130 -1.12 -6.11 10.29
N MET A 131 -0.30 -7.17 10.17
CA MET A 131 1.11 -7.14 10.57
C MET A 131 1.90 -6.07 9.79
N THR A 132 1.79 -6.07 8.46
CA THR A 132 2.55 -5.15 7.59
C THR A 132 2.17 -3.70 7.86
N ASN A 133 0.87 -3.40 7.92
CA ASN A 133 0.36 -2.06 8.21
C ASN A 133 0.82 -1.55 9.58
N LYS A 134 0.81 -2.39 10.63
CA LYS A 134 1.30 -1.98 11.96
C LYS A 134 2.79 -1.62 11.95
N GLN A 135 3.59 -2.31 11.15
CA GLN A 135 5.01 -1.98 10.99
C GLN A 135 5.18 -0.62 10.30
N ASP A 136 4.41 -0.36 9.24
CA ASP A 136 4.39 0.92 8.53
C ASP A 136 3.97 2.08 9.42
N TRP A 137 2.88 1.90 10.16
CA TRP A 137 2.36 2.92 11.07
C TRP A 137 3.36 3.24 12.16
N HIS A 138 4.04 2.23 12.71
CA HIS A 138 5.09 2.45 13.70
C HIS A 138 6.23 3.33 13.14
N VAL A 139 6.67 3.08 11.89
CA VAL A 139 7.69 3.92 11.25
C VAL A 139 7.18 5.33 11.00
N CYS A 140 5.91 5.49 10.59
CA CYS A 140 5.30 6.81 10.44
C CYS A 140 5.24 7.58 11.77
N GLU A 141 4.93 6.91 12.89
CA GLU A 141 4.93 7.51 14.23
C GLU A 141 6.34 7.98 14.63
N LEU A 142 7.36 7.16 14.37
CA LEU A 142 8.76 7.54 14.62
C LEU A 142 9.19 8.73 13.74
N SER A 143 8.81 8.73 12.47
CA SER A 143 9.07 9.85 11.55
C SER A 143 8.40 11.13 12.04
N GLN A 144 7.14 11.06 12.51
CA GLN A 144 6.44 12.21 13.07
C GLN A 144 7.15 12.77 14.31
N GLN A 145 7.68 11.91 15.19
CA GLN A 145 8.48 12.35 16.34
C GLN A 145 9.75 13.08 15.91
N GLY A 146 10.41 12.61 14.85
CA GLY A 146 11.58 13.28 14.27
C GLY A 146 11.25 14.65 13.68
N ILE A 147 10.16 14.73 12.89
CA ILE A 147 9.69 15.96 12.24
C ILE A 147 9.28 17.03 13.27
N ALA A 148 8.76 16.63 14.43
CA ALA A 148 8.42 17.55 15.52
C ALA A 148 9.63 18.25 16.17
N SER A 149 10.86 17.80 15.89
CA SER A 149 12.07 18.43 16.41
C SER A 149 12.31 19.81 15.79
N ARG A 150 12.72 20.77 16.62
CA ARG A 150 13.15 22.11 16.15
C ARG A 150 14.39 22.08 15.24
N ALA A 151 15.15 20.98 15.28
CA ALA A 151 16.34 20.80 14.45
C ALA A 151 16.03 20.13 13.10
N TYR A 152 14.78 19.71 12.86
CA TYR A 152 14.38 19.11 11.61
C TYR A 152 14.41 20.15 10.48
N GLU A 153 15.05 19.78 9.38
CA GLU A 153 14.94 20.46 8.09
C GLU A 153 14.57 19.40 7.04
N PRO A 154 13.61 19.69 6.13
CA PRO A 154 13.22 18.73 5.10
C PRO A 154 14.38 18.44 4.15
N GLY A 155 14.67 17.16 3.96
CA GLY A 155 15.64 16.70 2.97
C GLY A 155 15.06 16.67 1.55
N PRO A 156 15.93 16.55 0.52
CA PRO A 156 15.47 16.34 -0.84
C PRO A 156 14.91 14.91 -1.01
N TYR A 157 13.89 14.76 -1.85
CA TYR A 157 13.45 13.45 -2.32
C TYR A 157 14.55 12.75 -3.12
N SER A 158 14.65 11.43 -2.93
CA SER A 158 15.40 10.52 -3.78
C SER A 158 14.80 10.45 -5.19
N SER A 159 15.61 10.04 -6.17
CA SER A 159 15.11 9.75 -7.53
C SER A 159 14.08 8.63 -7.57
N ARG A 160 13.97 7.83 -6.50
CA ARG A 160 12.96 6.76 -6.34
C ARG A 160 11.67 7.24 -5.67
N GLU A 161 11.62 8.47 -5.17
CA GLU A 161 10.49 9.05 -4.45
C GLU A 161 9.69 10.02 -5.34
N SER A 162 9.58 9.69 -6.63
CA SER A 162 8.83 10.51 -7.58
C SER A 162 7.33 10.57 -7.26
N ILE A 163 6.76 9.50 -6.70
CA ILE A 163 5.35 9.46 -6.28
C ILE A 163 5.08 10.30 -5.03
N PRO A 164 5.82 10.16 -3.91
CA PRO A 164 5.72 11.12 -2.79
C PRO A 164 5.85 12.58 -3.24
N SER A 165 6.83 12.88 -4.09
CA SER A 165 7.00 14.22 -4.65
C SER A 165 5.80 14.70 -5.48
N ALA A 166 5.15 13.80 -6.24
CA ALA A 166 3.95 14.12 -7.00
C ALA A 166 2.73 14.37 -6.10
N TRP A 167 2.60 13.60 -5.02
CA TRP A 167 1.56 13.80 -4.01
C TRP A 167 1.65 15.20 -3.39
N ASP A 168 2.84 15.62 -2.98
CA ASP A 168 3.06 16.94 -2.38
C ASP A 168 2.73 18.09 -3.35
N ARG A 169 3.03 17.92 -4.64
CA ARG A 169 2.61 18.89 -5.67
C ARG A 169 1.09 18.99 -5.80
N GLU A 170 0.38 17.86 -5.73
CA GLU A 170 -1.08 17.85 -5.74
C GLU A 170 -1.65 18.49 -4.47
N TYR A 171 -1.12 18.15 -3.30
CA TYR A 171 -1.51 18.77 -2.04
C TYR A 171 -1.38 20.30 -2.09
N LEU A 172 -0.23 20.82 -2.53
CA LEU A 172 0.00 22.27 -2.65
C LEU A 172 -0.97 22.93 -3.64
N ARG A 173 -1.32 22.26 -4.74
CA ARG A 173 -2.30 22.74 -5.73
C ARG A 173 -3.71 22.86 -5.14
N GLN A 174 -4.10 21.95 -4.25
CA GLN A 174 -5.43 21.96 -3.63
C GLN A 174 -5.53 22.95 -2.47
N MET A 175 -4.39 23.36 -1.91
CA MET A 175 -4.30 24.35 -0.84
C MET A 175 -4.20 25.80 -1.33
N SER A 176 -3.95 26.02 -2.62
CA SER A 176 -3.84 27.34 -3.26
C SER A 176 -5.17 27.82 -3.85
#